data_AF-A0A5J9THY1-F1
#
_entry.id   AF-A0A5J9THY1-F1
#
_cell.length_a   1.000
_cell.length_b   1.000
_cell.length_c   1.000
_cell.angle_alpha   90.00
_cell.angle_beta   90.00
_cell.angle_gamma   90.00
#
_symmetry.space_group_name_H-M   'P 1'
#
loop_
_entity.id
_entity.type
_entity.pdbx_description
1 polymer ?
#
loop_
_entity_poly.entity_id
_entity_poly.type
_entity_poly.pdbx_seq_one_letter_code
_entity_poly.pdbx_strand_id
1 'polypeptide(L)'
;MGTEEVKRFRLQVEMQCRCIGCIRKVEKAMASIGSFSGIETSVGDVDSGIVMVVGKVDPTEVCDWLKRKTRKTVKVVSPDTPVENHKQKMILVLGSSSISGNTAPSAPPLQDEMSWAFEPSGAQSYHESIQLIEERIRGLERTRDRLKIKNLENELVSIKHKLKLSRKVIEGTKKVLLDSAQNQLKAYKNLEELSQSPWD
;
A
#
# COMPACT_ATOMS: atom_id res chain seq x y z
N MET A 1 -15.26 -29.86 -31.20
CA MET A 1 -14.52 -28.68 -30.72
C MET A 1 -15.34 -28.10 -29.57
N GLY A 2 -14.90 -28.32 -28.32
CA GLY A 2 -15.63 -27.83 -27.16
C GLY A 2 -15.49 -26.32 -27.04
N THR A 3 -16.60 -25.63 -26.80
CA THR A 3 -16.61 -24.21 -26.46
C THR A 3 -16.04 -24.05 -25.05
N GLU A 4 -14.78 -23.60 -24.94
CA GLU A 4 -14.21 -23.18 -23.65
C GLU A 4 -14.90 -21.88 -23.20
N GLU A 5 -15.93 -22.03 -22.36
CA GLU A 5 -16.66 -20.94 -21.76
C GLU A 5 -15.80 -20.22 -20.72
N VAL A 6 -15.83 -18.88 -20.74
CA VAL A 6 -15.18 -18.04 -19.74
C VAL A 6 -15.94 -18.18 -18.42
N LYS A 7 -15.28 -18.70 -17.40
CA LYS A 7 -15.87 -18.90 -16.06
C LYS A 7 -15.36 -17.84 -15.10
N ARG A 8 -16.25 -17.39 -14.21
CA ARG A 8 -15.93 -16.56 -13.05
C ARG A 8 -16.09 -17.38 -11.78
N PHE A 9 -15.05 -17.42 -10.96
CA PHE A 9 -15.08 -18.14 -9.68
C PHE A 9 -14.22 -17.45 -8.64
N ARG A 10 -14.48 -17.75 -7.37
CA ARG A 10 -13.73 -17.20 -6.23
C ARG A 10 -13.03 -18.33 -5.48
N LEU A 11 -11.79 -18.07 -5.08
CA LEU A 11 -11.01 -18.96 -4.23
C LEU A 11 -10.73 -18.25 -2.90
N GLN A 12 -10.88 -18.96 -1.79
CA GLN A 12 -10.57 -18.49 -0.45
C GLN A 12 -9.33 -19.20 0.06
N VAL A 13 -8.29 -18.44 0.37
CA VAL A 13 -7.09 -18.91 1.07
C VAL A 13 -7.34 -18.79 2.57
N GLU A 14 -7.18 -19.90 3.28
CA GLU A 14 -7.31 -19.92 4.75
C GLU A 14 -5.98 -19.50 5.40
N MET A 15 -6.01 -18.37 6.10
CA MET A 15 -4.83 -17.81 6.76
C MET A 15 -4.88 -18.06 8.26
N GLN A 16 -4.19 -19.10 8.73
CA GLN A 16 -4.03 -19.39 10.17
C GLN A 16 -3.09 -18.40 10.89
N CYS A 17 -2.23 -17.68 10.15
CA CYS A 17 -1.27 -16.73 10.69
C CYS A 17 -1.12 -15.53 9.73
N ARG A 18 -1.10 -14.31 10.29
CA ARG A 18 -0.99 -13.02 9.58
C ARG A 18 0.36 -12.32 9.81
N CYS A 19 1.43 -13.09 10.03
CA CYS A 19 2.75 -12.49 10.06
C CYS A 19 3.15 -11.94 8.67
N ILE A 20 4.10 -11.01 8.64
CA ILE A 20 4.60 -10.36 7.41
C ILE A 20 5.01 -11.41 6.35
N GLY A 21 5.63 -12.51 6.78
CA GLY A 21 6.02 -13.60 5.88
C GLY A 21 4.83 -14.35 5.27
N CYS A 22 3.76 -14.59 6.03
CA CYS A 22 2.55 -15.23 5.53
C CYS A 22 1.80 -14.34 4.55
N ILE A 23 1.65 -13.05 4.88
CA ILE A 23 1.00 -12.05 4.02
C ILE A 23 1.74 -11.96 2.70
N ARG A 24 3.06 -11.71 2.71
CA ARG A 24 3.89 -11.61 1.50
C ARG A 24 3.85 -12.87 0.63
N LYS A 25 3.74 -14.06 1.26
CA LYS A 25 3.64 -15.32 0.51
C LYS A 25 2.31 -15.41 -0.25
N VAL A 26 1.21 -15.04 0.37
CA VAL A 26 -0.12 -15.03 -0.25
C VAL A 26 -0.21 -13.96 -1.33
N GLU A 27 0.24 -12.74 -1.03
CA GLU A 27 0.32 -11.63 -1.97
C GLU A 27 1.08 -12.00 -3.26
N LYS A 28 2.29 -12.58 -3.11
CA LYS A 28 3.09 -13.03 -4.27
C LYS A 28 2.40 -14.14 -5.06
N ALA A 29 1.69 -15.04 -4.38
CA ALA A 29 0.94 -16.10 -5.04
C ALA A 29 -0.24 -15.54 -5.83
N MET A 30 -1.03 -14.64 -5.23
CA MET A 30 -2.15 -13.98 -5.89
C MET A 30 -1.71 -13.16 -7.11
N ALA A 31 -0.62 -12.41 -6.98
CA ALA A 31 -0.05 -11.64 -8.09
C ALA A 31 0.44 -12.50 -9.26
N SER A 32 0.77 -13.78 -9.03
CA SER A 32 1.23 -14.70 -10.09
C SER A 32 0.11 -15.52 -10.73
N ILE A 33 -1.14 -15.39 -10.27
CA ILE A 33 -2.29 -16.07 -10.88
C ILE A 33 -2.49 -15.61 -12.32
N GLY A 34 -2.35 -14.32 -12.62
CA GLY A 34 -2.49 -13.80 -13.99
C GLY A 34 -1.48 -14.36 -15.01
N SER A 35 -0.44 -15.07 -14.56
CA SER A 35 0.50 -15.78 -15.46
C SER A 35 0.03 -17.19 -15.85
N PHE A 36 -1.07 -17.68 -15.28
CA PHE A 36 -1.63 -18.97 -15.61
C PHE A 36 -2.35 -18.90 -16.97
N SER A 37 -2.09 -19.88 -17.85
CA SER A 37 -2.69 -19.90 -19.18
C SER A 37 -4.21 -20.00 -19.10
N GLY A 38 -4.92 -19.21 -19.91
CA GLY A 38 -6.38 -19.17 -19.93
C GLY A 38 -7.02 -18.22 -18.91
N ILE A 39 -6.25 -17.56 -18.03
CA ILE A 39 -6.76 -16.50 -17.16
C ILE A 39 -6.76 -15.15 -17.89
N GLU A 40 -7.92 -14.52 -17.95
CA GLU A 40 -8.09 -13.19 -18.54
C GLU A 40 -7.85 -12.10 -17.49
N THR A 41 -8.49 -12.25 -16.32
CA THR A 41 -8.35 -11.30 -15.21
C THR A 41 -8.37 -12.02 -13.86
N SER A 42 -7.62 -11.48 -12.90
CA SER A 42 -7.65 -11.94 -11.51
C SER A 42 -7.55 -10.75 -10.55
N VAL A 43 -8.37 -10.73 -9.52
CA VAL A 43 -8.36 -9.70 -8.47
C VAL A 43 -8.24 -10.39 -7.12
N GLY A 44 -7.15 -10.12 -6.40
CA GLY A 44 -6.87 -10.70 -5.09
C GLY A 44 -6.99 -9.66 -3.98
N ASP A 45 -7.61 -10.04 -2.87
CA ASP A 45 -7.60 -9.34 -1.60
C ASP A 45 -6.85 -10.21 -0.57
N VAL A 46 -5.65 -9.76 -0.21
CA VAL A 46 -4.76 -10.49 0.70
C VAL A 46 -5.29 -10.46 2.15
N ASP A 47 -6.01 -9.41 2.53
CA ASP A 47 -6.50 -9.25 3.91
C ASP A 47 -7.66 -10.20 4.21
N SER A 48 -8.60 -10.32 3.25
CA SER A 48 -9.66 -11.33 3.32
C SER A 48 -9.21 -12.72 2.87
N GLY A 49 -8.10 -12.81 2.13
CA GLY A 49 -7.62 -14.07 1.53
C GLY A 49 -8.45 -14.53 0.34
N ILE A 50 -9.26 -13.66 -0.26
CA ILE A 50 -10.14 -13.98 -1.39
C ILE A 50 -9.43 -13.62 -2.70
N VAL A 51 -9.54 -14.49 -3.70
CA VAL A 51 -9.18 -14.16 -5.08
C VAL A 51 -10.31 -14.49 -6.04
N MET A 52 -10.67 -13.51 -6.85
CA MET A 52 -11.61 -13.66 -7.96
C MET A 52 -10.82 -13.91 -9.23
N VAL A 53 -11.24 -14.90 -10.01
CA VAL A 53 -10.61 -15.28 -11.28
C VAL A 53 -11.67 -15.31 -12.36
N VAL A 54 -11.32 -14.75 -13.53
CA VAL A 54 -12.11 -14.83 -14.76
C VAL A 54 -11.22 -15.39 -15.84
N GLY A 55 -11.65 -16.47 -16.47
CA GLY A 55 -10.90 -17.08 -17.56
C GLY A 55 -11.46 -18.42 -18.01
N LYS A 56 -10.85 -18.96 -19.06
CA LYS A 56 -11.08 -20.29 -19.60
C LYS A 56 -10.19 -21.30 -18.88
N VAL A 57 -10.43 -21.45 -17.58
CA VAL A 57 -9.63 -22.33 -16.72
C VAL A 57 -10.53 -23.06 -15.74
N ASP A 58 -10.16 -24.28 -15.37
CA ASP A 58 -10.87 -25.03 -14.36
C ASP A 58 -10.58 -24.49 -12.95
N PRO A 59 -11.60 -24.21 -12.11
CA PRO A 59 -11.40 -23.71 -10.75
C PRO A 59 -10.53 -24.63 -9.88
N THR A 60 -10.58 -25.94 -10.12
CA THR A 60 -9.83 -26.93 -9.35
C THR A 60 -8.33 -26.81 -9.63
N GLU A 61 -7.96 -26.60 -10.89
CA GLU A 61 -6.56 -26.43 -11.29
C GLU A 61 -5.92 -25.20 -10.64
N VAL A 62 -6.62 -24.06 -10.68
CA VAL A 62 -6.14 -22.82 -10.04
C VAL A 62 -6.11 -22.97 -8.52
N CYS A 63 -7.11 -23.65 -7.95
CA CYS A 63 -7.15 -23.96 -6.52
C CYS A 63 -5.93 -24.78 -6.07
N ASP A 64 -5.62 -25.87 -6.78
CA ASP A 64 -4.49 -26.74 -6.44
C ASP A 64 -3.14 -26.09 -6.70
N TRP A 65 -3.05 -25.25 -7.73
CA TRP A 65 -1.87 -24.42 -7.96
C TRP A 65 -1.66 -23.43 -6.79
N LEU A 66 -2.73 -22.79 -6.33
CA LEU A 66 -2.67 -21.82 -5.24
C LEU A 66 -2.33 -22.49 -3.89
N LYS A 67 -2.87 -23.69 -3.63
CA LYS A 67 -2.48 -24.54 -2.49
C LYS A 67 -0.98 -24.85 -2.52
N ARG A 68 -0.45 -25.27 -3.68
CA ARG A 68 0.98 -25.56 -3.85
C ARG A 68 1.86 -24.33 -3.61
N LYS A 69 1.45 -23.17 -4.12
CA LYS A 69 2.23 -21.93 -4.03
C LYS A 69 2.23 -21.32 -2.62
N THR A 70 1.07 -21.31 -1.97
CA THR A 70 0.90 -20.70 -0.64
C THR A 70 1.22 -21.67 0.50
N ARG A 71 1.15 -22.98 0.26
CA ARG A 71 1.16 -24.06 1.27
C ARG A 71 0.06 -23.86 2.32
N LYS A 72 -1.10 -23.37 1.89
CA LYS A 72 -2.28 -23.12 2.72
C LYS A 72 -3.49 -23.84 2.14
N THR A 73 -4.50 -24.07 2.97
CA THR A 73 -5.80 -24.58 2.53
C THR A 73 -6.47 -23.55 1.65
N VAL A 74 -6.93 -23.97 0.47
CA VAL A 74 -7.71 -23.13 -0.45
C VAL A 74 -9.01 -23.84 -0.75
N LYS A 75 -10.12 -23.10 -0.68
CA LYS A 75 -11.48 -23.59 -0.98
C LYS A 75 -12.05 -22.79 -2.15
N VAL A 76 -12.73 -23.45 -3.07
CA VAL A 76 -13.53 -22.77 -4.09
C VAL A 76 -14.81 -22.28 -3.40
N VAL A 77 -14.98 -20.96 -3.33
CA VAL A 77 -16.16 -20.33 -2.75
C VAL A 77 -17.09 -19.98 -3.89
N SER A 78 -17.83 -20.99 -4.33
CA SER A 78 -18.86 -20.97 -5.39
C SER A 78 -18.42 -20.46 -6.77
N PRO A 79 -18.73 -21.19 -7.85
CA PRO A 79 -18.94 -20.55 -9.15
C PRO A 79 -20.24 -19.74 -9.05
N ASP A 80 -20.23 -18.48 -9.46
CA ASP A 80 -21.51 -17.78 -9.70
C ASP A 80 -22.18 -18.56 -10.86
N THR A 81 -23.28 -19.26 -10.57
CA THR A 81 -24.12 -19.89 -11.60
C THR A 81 -24.52 -18.84 -12.63
N PRO A 82 -24.69 -19.18 -13.92
CA PRO A 82 -25.24 -18.25 -14.89
C PRO A 82 -26.71 -18.05 -14.53
N VAL A 83 -26.99 -17.01 -13.74
CA VAL A 83 -28.37 -16.61 -13.48
C VAL A 83 -28.76 -15.66 -14.60
N GLU A 84 -29.66 -16.16 -15.44
CA GLU A 84 -30.46 -15.37 -16.36
C GLU A 84 -31.04 -14.15 -15.64
N ASN A 85 -30.80 -12.98 -16.24
CA ASN A 85 -31.68 -11.82 -16.18
C ASN A 85 -32.07 -11.29 -14.80
N HIS A 86 -31.17 -10.57 -14.13
CA HIS A 86 -31.59 -9.45 -13.27
C HIS A 86 -30.55 -8.35 -13.25
N LYS A 87 -30.98 -7.20 -13.78
CA LYS A 87 -30.44 -5.85 -13.67
C LYS A 87 -29.44 -5.66 -12.53
N GLN A 88 -28.15 -5.79 -12.82
CA GLN A 88 -27.12 -5.22 -11.96
C GLN A 88 -26.09 -4.49 -12.82
N LYS A 89 -26.04 -3.18 -12.55
CA LYS A 89 -25.34 -2.13 -13.27
C LYS A 89 -23.84 -2.39 -13.24
N MET A 90 -23.27 -2.84 -14.37
CA MET A 90 -21.83 -2.89 -14.59
C MET A 90 -21.44 -1.75 -15.53
N ILE A 91 -20.57 -0.86 -15.07
CA ILE A 91 -19.95 0.17 -15.91
C ILE A 91 -18.89 -0.52 -16.76
N LEU A 92 -19.07 -0.49 -18.09
CA LEU A 92 -18.10 -0.98 -19.07
C LEU A 92 -17.10 0.15 -19.34
N VAL A 93 -15.84 -0.01 -18.94
CA VAL A 93 -14.75 0.86 -19.42
C VAL A 93 -14.25 0.27 -20.73
N LEU A 94 -14.75 0.80 -21.86
CA LEU A 94 -14.22 0.47 -23.17
C LEU A 94 -12.95 1.29 -23.40
N GLY A 95 -11.80 0.62 -23.32
CA GLY A 95 -10.54 1.14 -23.86
C GLY A 95 -10.59 1.06 -25.38
N SER A 96 -10.42 2.20 -26.03
CA SER A 96 -10.34 2.33 -27.48
C SER A 96 -9.21 1.47 -28.05
N SER A 97 -9.52 0.59 -28.99
CA SER A 97 -8.53 0.08 -29.94
C SER A 97 -9.15 0.00 -31.32
N SER A 98 -8.46 0.67 -32.22
CA SER A 98 -8.79 1.01 -33.58
C SER A 98 -8.60 -0.15 -34.56
N ILE A 99 -9.54 -0.22 -35.52
CA ILE A 99 -9.43 -0.61 -36.94
C ILE A 99 -9.25 -2.09 -37.30
N SER A 100 -10.29 -2.64 -37.94
CA SER A 100 -10.32 -3.32 -39.26
C SER A 100 -11.64 -4.10 -39.32
N GLY A 101 -12.57 -3.99 -40.27
CA GLY A 101 -12.51 -3.56 -41.66
C GLY A 101 -13.25 -4.62 -42.49
N ASN A 102 -14.58 -4.53 -42.63
CA ASN A 102 -15.34 -5.28 -43.63
C ASN A 102 -16.70 -4.63 -43.94
N THR A 103 -16.87 -4.33 -45.22
CA THR A 103 -18.01 -3.70 -45.89
C THR A 103 -19.25 -4.58 -45.89
N ALA A 104 -20.42 -4.00 -45.59
CA ALA A 104 -21.74 -4.52 -45.95
C ALA A 104 -22.58 -3.40 -46.59
N PRO A 105 -23.43 -3.68 -47.60
CA PRO A 105 -24.01 -2.68 -48.48
C PRO A 105 -25.34 -2.10 -47.98
N SER A 106 -25.57 -0.83 -48.31
CA SER A 106 -26.81 -0.04 -48.33
C SER A 106 -27.88 -0.31 -47.27
N ALA A 107 -27.88 0.51 -46.21
CA ALA A 107 -29.09 0.87 -45.47
C ALA A 107 -29.37 2.39 -45.68
N PRO A 108 -30.64 2.82 -45.83
CA PRO A 108 -30.99 4.23 -46.06
C PRO A 108 -30.68 5.10 -44.83
N PRO A 109 -30.46 6.43 -44.98
CA PRO A 109 -30.15 7.30 -43.86
C PRO A 109 -31.37 7.43 -42.96
N LEU A 110 -31.27 6.94 -41.72
CA LEU A 110 -32.22 7.25 -40.66
C LEU A 110 -32.03 8.70 -40.25
N GLN A 111 -33.15 9.41 -40.18
CA GLN A 111 -33.25 10.83 -39.85
C GLN A 111 -32.69 11.09 -38.45
N ASP A 112 -31.80 12.08 -38.36
CA ASP A 112 -31.36 12.71 -37.12
C ASP A 112 -32.54 13.44 -36.47
N GLU A 113 -33.39 12.71 -35.76
CA GLU A 113 -34.25 13.34 -34.76
C GLU A 113 -34.58 12.34 -33.65
N MET A 114 -33.65 12.20 -32.71
CA MET A 114 -33.98 11.66 -31.40
C MET A 114 -33.49 12.64 -30.33
N SER A 115 -34.39 13.57 -30.00
CA SER A 115 -34.46 14.23 -28.70
C SER A 115 -34.45 13.17 -27.60
N TRP A 116 -33.27 12.80 -27.08
CA TRP A 116 -33.12 12.13 -25.79
C TRP A 116 -32.66 13.13 -24.73
N ALA A 117 -33.37 14.26 -24.61
CA ALA A 117 -33.36 15.06 -23.40
C ALA A 117 -34.20 14.34 -22.33
N PHE A 118 -33.70 13.20 -21.84
CA PHE A 118 -34.01 12.74 -20.49
C PHE A 118 -32.71 12.81 -19.71
N GLU A 119 -32.44 13.98 -19.13
CA GLU A 119 -31.52 14.09 -18.00
C GLU A 119 -32.03 13.13 -16.91
N PRO A 120 -31.29 12.07 -16.55
CA PRO A 120 -31.66 11.26 -15.42
C PRO A 120 -31.29 12.07 -14.17
N SER A 121 -32.30 12.50 -13.42
CA SER A 121 -32.21 13.18 -12.12
C SER A 121 -31.37 12.45 -11.05
N GLY A 122 -30.86 11.24 -11.35
CA GLY A 122 -29.91 10.50 -10.53
C GLY A 122 -28.43 10.88 -10.73
N ALA A 123 -28.06 11.67 -11.73
CA ALA A 123 -26.65 12.02 -11.98
C ALA A 123 -26.04 12.94 -10.90
N GLN A 124 -26.83 13.87 -10.33
CA GLN A 124 -26.36 14.73 -9.23
C GLN A 124 -26.00 13.94 -7.96
N SER A 125 -26.77 12.91 -7.61
CA SER A 125 -26.60 12.16 -6.36
C SER A 125 -25.26 11.40 -6.29
N TYR A 126 -24.80 10.82 -7.41
CA TYR A 126 -23.49 10.16 -7.46
C TYR A 126 -22.34 11.16 -7.38
N HIS A 127 -22.48 12.33 -8.02
CA HIS A 127 -21.45 13.36 -8.00
C HIS A 127 -21.26 13.93 -6.58
N GLU A 128 -22.34 14.21 -5.87
CA GLU A 128 -22.30 14.65 -4.46
C GLU A 128 -21.72 13.57 -3.54
N SER A 129 -22.07 12.29 -3.78
CA SER A 129 -21.49 11.15 -3.05
C SER A 129 -19.99 11.00 -3.30
N ILE A 130 -19.52 11.20 -4.54
CA ILE A 130 -18.09 11.14 -4.90
C ILE A 130 -17.31 12.26 -4.18
N GLN A 131 -17.83 13.50 -4.20
CA GLN A 131 -17.20 14.62 -3.51
C GLN A 131 -17.04 14.36 -2.00
N LEU A 132 -18.07 13.79 -1.37
CA LEU A 132 -18.03 13.44 0.04
C LEU A 132 -16.97 12.36 0.34
N ILE A 133 -16.85 11.35 -0.54
CA ILE A 133 -15.84 10.29 -0.41
C ILE A 133 -14.43 10.87 -0.53
N GLU A 134 -14.19 11.72 -1.53
CA GLU A 134 -12.89 12.38 -1.72
C GLU A 134 -12.52 13.26 -0.51
N GLU A 135 -13.48 14.00 0.03
CA GLU A 135 -13.27 14.81 1.22
C GLU A 135 -12.98 13.94 2.45
N ARG A 136 -13.64 12.78 2.56
CA ARG A 136 -13.38 11.82 3.64
C ARG A 136 -11.99 11.20 3.53
N ILE A 137 -11.57 10.80 2.33
CA ILE A 137 -10.21 10.31 2.07
C ILE A 137 -9.20 11.37 2.49
N ARG A 138 -9.34 12.60 1.98
CA ARG A 138 -8.46 13.72 2.32
C ARG A 138 -8.39 13.98 3.83
N GLY A 139 -9.51 13.85 4.54
CA GLY A 139 -9.56 13.96 6.00
C GLY A 139 -8.79 12.86 6.76
N LEU A 140 -8.86 11.62 6.28
CA LEU A 140 -8.10 10.51 6.84
C LEU A 140 -6.60 10.67 6.60
N GLU A 141 -6.22 11.11 5.40
CA GLU A 141 -4.83 11.38 5.05
C GLU A 141 -4.21 12.45 5.94
N ARG A 142 -4.90 13.59 6.13
CA ARG A 142 -4.49 14.63 7.08
C ARG A 142 -4.32 14.09 8.51
N THR A 143 -5.21 13.19 8.94
CA THR A 143 -5.15 12.60 10.28
C THR A 143 -3.93 11.69 10.44
N ARG A 144 -3.67 10.84 9.45
CA ARG A 144 -2.46 9.99 9.39
C ARG A 144 -1.20 10.85 9.44
N ASP A 145 -1.13 11.90 8.63
CA ASP A 145 0.05 12.76 8.55
C ASP A 145 0.28 13.50 9.87
N ARG A 146 -0.80 14.02 10.49
CA ARG A 146 -0.75 14.63 11.82
C ARG A 146 -0.23 13.66 12.88
N LEU A 147 -0.67 12.40 12.88
CA LEU A 147 -0.17 11.39 13.83
C LEU A 147 1.30 11.08 13.59
N LYS A 148 1.72 10.98 12.33
CA LYS A 148 3.12 10.73 11.96
C LYS A 148 4.03 11.88 12.41
N ILE A 149 3.59 13.12 12.20
CA ILE A 149 4.30 14.32 12.65
C ILE A 149 4.41 14.32 14.19
N LYS A 150 3.30 14.15 14.92
CA LYS A 150 3.32 14.11 16.39
C LYS A 150 4.26 13.04 16.94
N ASN A 151 4.27 11.87 16.32
CA ASN A 151 5.17 10.80 16.73
C ASN A 151 6.64 11.21 16.54
N LEU A 152 6.98 11.80 15.40
CA LEU A 152 8.34 12.29 15.13
C LEU A 152 8.73 13.45 16.05
N GLU A 153 7.82 14.37 16.35
CA GLU A 153 8.03 15.46 17.30
C GLU A 153 8.39 14.93 18.69
N ASN A 154 7.68 13.90 19.17
CA ASN A 154 7.98 13.26 20.45
C ASN A 154 9.39 12.64 20.48
N GLU A 155 9.77 11.92 19.43
CA GLU A 155 11.11 11.35 19.30
C GLU A 155 12.20 12.45 19.27
N LEU A 156 11.96 13.52 18.51
CA LEU A 156 12.88 14.66 18.44
C LEU A 156 13.04 15.35 19.80
N VAL A 157 11.97 15.52 20.57
CA VAL A 157 12.04 16.09 21.93
C VAL A 157 12.87 15.20 22.85
N SER A 158 12.67 13.88 22.80
CA SER A 158 13.44 12.90 23.58
C SER A 158 14.93 12.94 23.25
N ILE A 159 15.27 12.88 21.96
CA ILE A 159 16.66 12.96 21.47
C ILE A 159 17.30 14.29 21.86
N LYS A 160 16.59 15.41 21.71
CA LYS A 160 17.07 16.74 22.10
C LYS A 160 17.37 16.81 23.59
N HIS A 161 16.52 16.21 24.44
CA HIS A 161 16.77 16.15 25.88
C HIS A 161 18.03 15.33 26.21
N LYS A 162 18.19 14.14 25.61
CA LYS A 162 19.40 13.31 25.77
C LYS A 162 20.68 14.05 25.34
N LEU A 163 20.65 14.72 24.20
CA LEU A 163 21.77 15.53 23.72
C LEU A 163 22.09 16.70 24.66
N LYS A 164 21.07 17.37 25.20
CA LYS A 164 21.25 18.45 26.18
C LYS A 164 21.92 17.93 27.46
N LEU A 165 21.54 16.75 27.92
CA LEU A 165 22.14 16.13 29.10
C LEU A 165 23.61 15.73 28.84
N SER A 166 23.87 15.05 27.72
CA SER A 166 25.23 14.66 27.31
C SER A 166 26.15 15.88 27.20
N ARG A 167 25.67 16.99 26.59
CA ARG A 167 26.41 18.25 26.52
C ARG A 167 26.79 18.79 27.89
N LYS A 168 25.88 18.76 28.87
CA LYS A 168 26.17 19.23 30.24
C LYS A 168 27.27 18.39 30.89
N VAL A 169 27.23 17.07 30.71
CA VAL A 169 28.27 16.17 31.23
C VAL A 169 29.63 16.51 30.61
N ILE A 170 29.69 16.63 29.29
CA ILE A 170 30.92 16.96 28.57
C ILE A 170 31.49 18.31 29.04
N GLU A 171 30.66 19.34 29.17
CA GLU A 171 31.11 20.66 29.62
C GLU A 171 31.63 20.62 31.07
N GLY A 172 30.95 19.86 31.93
CA GLY A 172 31.42 19.63 33.30
C GLY A 172 32.78 18.93 33.34
N THR A 173 32.96 17.86 32.58
CA THR A 173 34.24 17.14 32.48
C THR A 173 35.35 18.03 31.93
N LYS A 174 35.07 18.82 30.89
CA LYS A 174 36.01 19.78 30.32
C LYS A 174 36.47 20.79 31.36
N LYS A 175 35.55 21.33 32.17
CA LYS A 175 35.87 22.28 33.23
C LYS A 175 36.81 21.65 34.27
N VAL A 176 36.49 20.45 34.75
CA VAL A 176 37.33 19.74 35.73
C VAL A 176 38.75 19.49 35.21
N LEU A 177 38.89 19.07 33.94
CA LEU A 177 40.20 18.87 33.32
C LEU A 177 40.98 20.18 33.19
N LEU A 178 40.30 21.27 32.82
CA LEU A 178 40.93 22.59 32.71
C LEU A 178 41.42 23.10 34.07
N ASP A 179 40.57 22.99 35.10
CA ASP A 179 40.92 23.40 36.48
C ASP A 179 42.11 22.56 36.99
N SER A 180 42.13 21.26 36.72
CA SER A 180 43.25 20.38 37.06
C SER A 180 44.55 20.78 36.36
N ALA A 181 44.50 21.03 35.05
CA ALA A 181 45.67 21.45 34.28
C ALA A 181 46.22 22.82 34.74
N GLN A 182 45.32 23.77 35.04
CA GLN A 182 45.71 25.07 35.61
C GLN A 182 46.38 24.92 36.98
N ASN A 183 45.84 24.04 37.84
CA ASN A 183 46.44 23.76 39.14
C ASN A 183 47.84 23.13 38.99
N GLN A 184 48.02 22.19 38.07
CA GLN A 184 49.33 21.61 37.78
C GLN A 184 50.31 22.67 37.26
N LEU A 185 49.89 23.51 36.31
CA LEU A 185 50.72 24.59 35.77
C LEU A 185 51.17 25.56 36.87
N LYS A 186 50.27 25.91 37.79
CA LYS A 186 50.59 26.76 38.93
C LYS A 186 51.62 26.10 39.85
N ALA A 187 51.45 24.81 40.15
CA ALA A 187 52.42 24.07 40.95
C ALA A 187 53.82 24.04 40.31
N TYR A 188 53.89 23.82 38.98
CA TYR A 188 55.17 23.87 38.27
C TYR A 188 55.84 25.25 38.33
N LYS A 189 55.08 26.34 38.11
CA LYS A 189 55.62 27.70 38.22
C LYS A 189 56.18 28.00 39.62
N ASN A 190 55.47 27.58 40.67
CA ASN A 190 55.95 27.75 42.04
C ASN A 190 57.27 27.00 42.29
N LEU A 191 57.43 25.79 41.73
CA LEU A 191 58.68 25.03 41.86
C LEU A 191 59.84 25.67 41.09
N GLU A 192 59.56 26.22 39.90
CA GLU A 192 60.53 26.96 39.11
C GLU A 192 61.05 28.19 39.87
N GLU A 193 60.15 28.97 40.49
CA GLU A 193 60.51 30.12 41.33
C GLU A 193 61.43 29.73 42.50
N LEU A 194 61.20 28.58 43.14
CA LEU A 194 62.05 28.08 44.21
C LEU A 194 63.44 27.66 43.71
N SER A 195 63.54 27.11 42.50
CA SER A 195 64.82 26.69 41.91
C SER A 195 65.69 27.87 41.46
N GLN A 196 65.09 29.04 41.23
CA GLN A 196 65.76 30.26 40.81
C GLN A 196 66.26 31.13 42.00
N SER A 197 66.00 30.72 43.24
CA SER A 197 66.60 31.34 44.43
C SER A 197 68.12 31.16 44.40
N PRO A 198 68.92 32.24 44.42
CA PRO A 198 70.36 32.15 44.56
C PRO A 198 70.70 31.41 45.86
N TRP A 199 71.58 30.41 45.77
CA TRP A 199 72.20 29.81 46.95
C TRP A 199 73.19 30.85 47.49
N ASP A 200 72.83 31.55 48.57
CA ASP A 200 73.77 32.32 49.39
C ASP A 200 74.78 31.38 50.08
#